data_AF-A0A1V4HT11-F1
#
_entry.id   AF-A0A1V4HT11-F1
#
_cell.length_a   1.000
_cell.length_b   1.000
_cell.length_c   1.000
_cell.angle_alpha   90.00
_cell.angle_beta   90.00
_cell.angle_gamma   90.00
#
_symmetry.space_group_name_H-M   'P 1'
#
loop_
_entity.id
_entity.type
_entity.pdbx_description
1 polymer ?
#
loop_
_entity_poly.entity_id
_entity_poly.type
_entity_poly.pdbx_seq_one_letter_code
_entity_poly.pdbx_strand_id
1 'polypeptide(L)'
;MVGIKTFAALLGAVTLFSYFPTVDAEEWSPNLPQKITLLHETKLYAEANESSASWATLSPQDVQTAGAEKDWYKPMFGEKKWVRIHTSWMGDQWVHIDWHEIGWLVPKDEFADVSGEMPLYNEPEYGYTGATITSQIVHMKGIFYRPMQMPTYLVESWIGDKWFTPYNVRVIEGVIPTEEKVNIEGEGSFFDNPSNQPLFKYNTLTFKPQEFTATARYGDFYKVKTETGQHAWVSPRFSQPAVTTPVSEDIVLTEKTAIYSYPNLQSFLDPLAAQTVHANAKFQDIWENTWYRINTWLGDAWIIRNNSGVINPSTHIAADLDGYIQIFPVVIAGSSHTVSGRLYVANMPQYIDYNDVSFTLQMIDERGNVLTSGEGFIPGVRQNDEVAFTVVLGQMDTSVTNFSFRVSEVQFHNPL
;
A
#
# COMPACT_ATOMS: atom_id res chain seq x y z
N MET A 1 -48.04 8.53 -75.05
CA MET A 1 -47.54 9.89 -74.72
C MET A 1 -47.66 10.06 -73.20
N VAL A 2 -46.67 9.58 -72.44
CA VAL A 2 -46.53 9.80 -70.99
C VAL A 2 -45.02 9.89 -70.74
N GLY A 3 -44.54 11.07 -70.39
CA GLY A 3 -43.12 11.34 -70.14
C GLY A 3 -42.77 11.09 -68.68
N ILE A 4 -41.75 10.28 -68.44
CA ILE A 4 -41.14 10.07 -67.12
C ILE A 4 -40.10 11.18 -66.93
N LYS A 5 -40.29 12.04 -65.92
CA LYS A 5 -39.32 13.05 -65.50
C LYS A 5 -38.41 12.47 -64.42
N THR A 6 -37.11 12.43 -64.71
CA THR A 6 -36.02 12.08 -63.80
C THR A 6 -35.79 13.24 -62.82
N PHE A 7 -35.85 12.98 -61.51
CA PHE A 7 -35.40 13.91 -60.48
C PHE A 7 -33.97 13.55 -60.07
N ALA A 8 -33.03 14.48 -60.29
CA ALA A 8 -31.67 14.41 -59.77
C ALA A 8 -31.65 14.95 -58.34
N ALA A 9 -31.23 14.12 -57.38
CA ALA A 9 -31.01 14.55 -56.00
C ALA A 9 -29.58 15.10 -55.86
N LEU A 10 -29.48 16.36 -55.45
CA LEU A 10 -28.24 17.05 -55.11
C LEU A 10 -27.82 16.60 -53.70
N LEU A 11 -26.71 15.86 -53.56
CA LEU A 11 -26.08 15.64 -52.25
C LEU A 11 -25.28 16.90 -51.87
N GLY A 12 -25.78 17.65 -50.88
CA GLY A 12 -25.00 18.69 -50.21
C GLY A 12 -24.11 18.08 -49.14
N ALA A 13 -22.79 18.22 -49.28
CA ALA A 13 -21.84 17.90 -48.22
C ALA A 13 -21.88 18.98 -47.15
N VAL A 14 -22.35 18.63 -45.94
CA VAL A 14 -22.26 19.48 -44.75
C VAL A 14 -20.92 19.19 -44.09
N THR A 15 -19.97 20.12 -44.22
CA THR A 15 -18.72 20.10 -43.44
C THR A 15 -18.99 20.66 -42.05
N LEU A 16 -19.11 19.75 -41.06
CA LEU A 16 -19.14 20.11 -39.65
C LEU A 16 -17.71 20.45 -39.21
N PHE A 17 -17.39 21.75 -39.10
CA PHE A 17 -16.21 22.20 -38.37
C PHE A 17 -16.49 22.08 -36.88
N SER A 18 -16.02 21.02 -36.24
CA SER A 18 -15.95 20.94 -34.78
C SER A 18 -14.86 21.90 -34.29
N TYR A 19 -15.25 23.07 -33.82
CA TYR A 19 -14.43 23.95 -32.99
C TYR A 19 -14.23 23.25 -31.63
N PHE A 20 -13.18 22.43 -31.52
CA PHE A 20 -12.63 22.14 -30.22
C PHE A 20 -11.78 23.35 -29.83
N PRO A 21 -12.05 24.03 -28.70
CA PRO A 21 -11.11 25.01 -28.19
C PRO A 21 -9.78 24.27 -27.96
N THR A 22 -8.73 24.70 -28.63
CA THR A 22 -7.36 24.38 -28.24
C THR A 22 -7.16 25.04 -26.90
N VAL A 23 -7.50 24.32 -25.82
CA VAL A 23 -6.91 24.59 -24.52
C VAL A 23 -5.43 24.33 -24.75
N ASP A 24 -4.62 25.40 -24.79
CA ASP A 24 -3.18 25.25 -24.70
C ASP A 24 -2.93 24.46 -23.43
N ALA A 25 -2.62 23.17 -23.59
CA ALA A 25 -2.30 22.31 -22.47
C ALA A 25 -1.10 22.96 -21.81
N GLU A 26 -1.32 23.56 -20.64
CA GLU A 26 -0.26 24.11 -19.81
C GLU A 26 0.81 23.02 -19.72
N GLU A 27 1.98 23.29 -20.33
CA GLU A 27 3.02 22.29 -20.59
C GLU A 27 3.54 21.81 -19.23
N TRP A 28 2.91 20.76 -18.72
CA TRP A 28 3.22 20.22 -17.42
C TRP A 28 4.70 19.82 -17.39
N SER A 29 5.44 20.47 -16.50
CA SER A 29 6.87 20.28 -16.30
C SER A 29 7.08 19.82 -14.87
N PRO A 30 7.70 18.65 -14.62
CA PRO A 30 8.03 18.22 -13.28
C PRO A 30 9.01 19.21 -12.63
N ASN A 31 8.88 19.39 -11.32
CA ASN A 31 9.85 20.16 -10.55
C ASN A 31 11.21 19.46 -10.58
N LEU A 32 12.28 20.23 -10.77
CA LEU A 32 13.64 19.72 -10.62
C LEU A 32 13.85 19.24 -9.18
N PRO A 33 14.36 18.02 -8.95
CA PRO A 33 14.68 17.56 -7.61
C PRO A 33 15.68 18.51 -6.97
N GLN A 34 15.40 19.02 -5.76
CA GLN A 34 16.30 19.97 -5.07
C GLN A 34 17.70 19.40 -4.85
N LYS A 35 17.81 18.07 -4.80
CA LYS A 35 19.04 17.32 -4.59
C LYS A 35 19.10 16.19 -5.62
N ILE A 36 20.26 15.99 -6.21
CA ILE A 36 20.55 14.83 -7.08
C ILE A 36 21.81 14.11 -6.58
N THR A 37 21.93 12.83 -6.94
CA THR A 37 23.10 12.00 -6.63
C THR A 37 23.94 11.80 -7.89
N LEU A 38 25.19 12.25 -7.86
CA LEU A 38 26.18 11.96 -8.91
C LEU A 38 26.71 10.54 -8.70
N LEU A 39 26.49 9.65 -9.66
CA LEU A 39 26.88 8.24 -9.58
C LEU A 39 28.32 7.99 -10.04
N HIS A 40 28.89 8.94 -10.78
CA HIS A 40 30.21 8.84 -11.40
C HIS A 40 31.03 10.12 -11.18
N GLU A 41 32.32 10.05 -11.54
CA GLU A 41 33.15 11.24 -11.63
C GLU A 41 32.55 12.23 -12.65
N THR A 42 32.15 13.40 -12.17
CA THR A 42 31.36 14.37 -12.94
C THR A 42 32.14 15.67 -13.12
N LYS A 43 32.35 16.08 -14.37
CA LYS A 43 33.06 17.32 -14.70
C LYS A 43 32.21 18.55 -14.42
N LEU A 44 32.83 19.61 -13.90
CA LEU A 44 32.22 20.91 -13.64
C LEU A 44 32.56 21.90 -14.75
N TYR A 45 31.54 22.61 -15.23
CA TYR A 45 31.64 23.60 -16.28
C TYR A 45 31.07 24.95 -15.83
N ALA A 46 31.70 26.04 -16.28
CA ALA A 46 31.24 27.40 -16.01
C ALA A 46 29.91 27.71 -16.73
N GLU A 47 29.74 27.12 -17.91
CA GLU A 47 28.61 27.30 -18.82
C GLU A 47 28.13 25.91 -19.28
N ALA A 48 26.87 25.82 -19.73
CA ALA A 48 26.29 24.62 -20.31
C ALA A 48 26.87 24.32 -21.71
N ASN A 49 28.18 24.06 -21.78
CA ASN A 49 28.92 23.83 -23.03
C ASN A 49 30.16 22.96 -22.77
N GLU A 50 30.18 21.74 -23.32
CA GLU A 50 31.31 20.81 -23.17
C GLU A 50 32.60 21.27 -23.87
N SER A 51 32.50 22.23 -24.79
CA SER A 51 33.69 22.83 -25.44
C SER A 51 34.46 23.75 -24.48
N SER A 52 33.84 24.17 -23.38
CA SER A 52 34.51 24.92 -22.33
C SER A 52 35.40 23.98 -21.49
N ALA A 53 36.57 24.47 -21.04
CA ALA A 53 37.45 23.68 -20.20
C ALA A 53 36.75 23.38 -18.87
N SER A 54 36.68 22.10 -18.49
CA SER A 54 36.18 21.72 -17.16
C SER A 54 37.14 22.23 -16.09
N TRP A 55 36.62 22.91 -15.07
CA TRP A 55 37.44 23.50 -14.01
C TRP A 55 37.86 22.48 -12.95
N ALA A 56 37.02 21.48 -12.72
CA ALA A 56 37.26 20.41 -11.76
C ALA A 56 36.38 19.19 -12.09
N THR A 57 36.60 18.11 -11.33
CA THR A 57 35.78 16.92 -11.35
C THR A 57 35.32 16.62 -9.92
N LEU A 58 34.04 16.32 -9.75
CA LEU A 58 33.47 15.83 -8.51
C LEU A 58 33.47 14.30 -8.51
N SER A 59 33.91 13.67 -7.42
CA SER A 59 33.66 12.25 -7.17
C SER A 59 32.16 12.00 -6.92
N PRO A 60 31.68 10.74 -7.03
CA PRO A 60 30.30 10.39 -6.70
C PRO A 60 29.88 10.94 -5.34
N GLN A 61 28.80 11.73 -5.32
CA GLN A 61 28.30 12.41 -4.13
C GLN A 61 26.92 13.01 -4.40
N ASP A 62 26.25 13.42 -3.33
CA ASP A 62 25.04 14.21 -3.43
C ASP A 62 25.32 15.70 -3.64
N VAL A 63 24.54 16.36 -4.49
CA VAL A 63 24.65 17.80 -4.77
C VAL A 63 23.28 18.48 -4.80
N GLN A 64 23.26 19.75 -4.41
CA GLN A 64 22.06 20.60 -4.49
C GLN A 64 21.89 21.12 -5.92
N THR A 65 20.68 21.11 -6.46
CA THR A 65 20.39 21.67 -7.78
C THR A 65 20.00 23.15 -7.68
N ALA A 66 20.52 23.97 -8.59
CA ALA A 66 20.16 25.39 -8.74
C ALA A 66 19.30 25.65 -10.00
N GLY A 67 19.25 24.70 -10.93
CA GLY A 67 18.48 24.80 -12.17
C GLY A 67 18.83 23.68 -13.14
N ALA A 68 18.18 23.66 -14.29
CA ALA A 68 18.49 22.75 -15.38
C ALA A 68 18.12 23.43 -16.71
N GLU A 69 18.63 22.89 -17.81
CA GLU A 69 18.19 23.34 -19.12
C GLU A 69 16.70 23.07 -19.38
N LYS A 70 16.14 23.72 -20.40
CA LYS A 70 14.75 23.50 -20.80
C LYS A 70 14.57 22.03 -21.18
N ASP A 71 13.43 21.46 -20.81
CA ASP A 71 13.05 20.09 -21.19
C ASP A 71 14.02 19.01 -20.67
N TRP A 72 14.76 19.29 -19.59
CA TRP A 72 15.65 18.33 -18.94
C TRP A 72 14.95 17.01 -18.55
N TYR A 73 13.63 17.02 -18.37
CA TYR A 73 12.84 15.86 -17.99
C TYR A 73 12.32 15.04 -19.17
N LYS A 74 12.43 15.53 -20.40
CA LYS A 74 11.90 14.82 -21.57
C LYS A 74 12.77 13.59 -21.86
N PRO A 75 12.20 12.38 -21.86
CA PRO A 75 12.96 11.15 -22.03
C PRO A 75 13.59 11.09 -23.41
N MET A 76 14.92 11.05 -23.45
CA MET A 76 15.68 10.76 -24.66
C MET A 76 16.85 9.84 -24.32
N PHE A 77 16.78 8.62 -24.85
CA PHE A 77 17.74 7.56 -24.56
C PHE A 77 19.13 7.95 -25.06
N GLY A 78 20.14 7.84 -24.18
CA GLY A 78 21.51 8.25 -24.46
C GLY A 78 21.75 9.76 -24.61
N GLU A 79 20.77 10.61 -24.28
CA GLU A 79 20.97 12.05 -24.24
C GLU A 79 21.39 12.50 -22.84
N LYS A 80 22.42 13.35 -22.81
CA LYS A 80 22.83 14.07 -21.61
C LYS A 80 22.07 15.37 -21.49
N LYS A 81 21.79 15.77 -20.26
CA LYS A 81 21.18 17.06 -19.94
C LYS A 81 22.09 17.91 -19.08
N TRP A 82 21.97 19.21 -19.30
CA TRP A 82 22.64 20.21 -18.47
C TRP A 82 21.85 20.47 -17.20
N VAL A 83 22.46 20.16 -16.06
CA VAL A 83 21.95 20.50 -14.74
C VAL A 83 22.89 21.48 -14.08
N ARG A 84 22.35 22.54 -13.48
CA ARG A 84 23.11 23.48 -12.69
C ARG A 84 23.07 23.04 -11.23
N ILE A 85 24.23 22.85 -10.62
CA ILE A 85 24.38 22.42 -9.24
C ILE A 85 25.09 23.48 -8.42
N HIS A 86 24.78 23.54 -7.13
CA HIS A 86 25.44 24.44 -6.20
C HIS A 86 26.63 23.75 -5.54
N THR A 87 27.81 24.34 -5.66
CA THR A 87 29.03 23.91 -4.97
C THR A 87 29.43 24.92 -3.90
N SER A 88 29.93 24.45 -2.76
CA SER A 88 30.29 25.33 -1.64
C SER A 88 31.50 26.25 -1.91
N TRP A 89 32.28 25.98 -2.95
CA TRP A 89 33.58 26.63 -3.20
C TRP A 89 33.67 27.34 -4.56
N MET A 90 32.83 27.01 -5.56
CA MET A 90 32.74 27.75 -6.83
C MET A 90 31.36 28.36 -7.09
N GLY A 91 30.43 28.25 -6.15
CA GLY A 91 29.03 28.59 -6.39
C GLY A 91 28.40 27.66 -7.41
N ASP A 92 27.50 28.20 -8.24
CA ASP A 92 26.71 27.39 -9.17
C ASP A 92 27.51 27.01 -10.41
N GLN A 93 27.63 25.71 -10.67
CA GLN A 93 28.35 25.13 -11.80
C GLN A 93 27.41 24.26 -12.63
N TRP A 94 27.71 24.08 -13.91
CA TRP A 94 26.99 23.19 -14.80
C TRP A 94 27.64 21.81 -14.85
N VAL A 95 26.81 20.78 -14.85
CA VAL A 95 27.17 19.38 -15.05
C VAL A 95 26.37 18.81 -16.21
N HIS A 96 26.99 17.94 -17.00
CA HIS A 96 26.36 17.30 -18.15
C HIS A 96 26.19 15.81 -17.86
N ILE A 97 24.98 15.43 -17.47
CA ILE A 97 24.66 14.13 -16.87
C ILE A 97 23.71 13.39 -17.80
N ASP A 98 23.87 12.07 -17.95
CA ASP A 98 22.91 11.25 -18.71
C ASP A 98 21.51 11.38 -18.12
N TRP A 99 20.49 11.53 -18.97
CA TRP A 99 19.13 11.83 -18.49
C TRP A 99 18.61 10.81 -17.46
N HIS A 100 18.93 9.52 -17.61
CA HIS A 100 18.52 8.47 -16.65
C HIS A 100 19.25 8.54 -15.31
N GLU A 101 20.31 9.34 -15.17
CA GLU A 101 21.05 9.55 -13.93
C GLU A 101 20.61 10.84 -13.21
N ILE A 102 19.62 11.56 -13.73
CA ILE A 102 19.05 12.75 -13.07
C ILE A 102 18.00 12.29 -12.06
N GLY A 103 18.48 11.99 -10.86
CA GLY A 103 17.67 11.48 -9.77
C GLY A 103 18.41 11.57 -8.44
N TRP A 104 17.84 10.97 -7.41
CA TRP A 104 18.46 10.90 -6.09
C TRP A 104 18.46 9.47 -5.56
N LEU A 105 19.57 9.10 -4.94
CA LEU A 105 19.72 7.82 -4.26
C LEU A 105 19.28 7.97 -2.81
N VAL A 106 18.32 7.15 -2.39
CA VAL A 106 17.99 6.93 -0.97
C VAL A 106 18.72 5.65 -0.55
N PRO A 107 19.78 5.75 0.29
CA PRO A 107 20.44 4.57 0.83
C PRO A 107 19.45 3.69 1.59
N LYS A 108 19.57 2.38 1.45
CA LYS A 108 18.79 1.38 2.18
C LYS A 108 19.75 0.35 2.78
N ASP A 109 19.33 -0.27 3.86
CA ASP A 109 20.01 -1.38 4.53
C ASP A 109 18.94 -2.34 5.03
N GLU A 110 18.18 -2.89 4.08
CA GLU A 110 17.04 -3.76 4.36
C GLU A 110 16.90 -4.80 3.25
N PHE A 111 16.10 -5.84 3.50
CA PHE A 111 15.84 -6.84 2.48
C PHE A 111 14.53 -6.54 1.75
N ALA A 112 14.46 -6.97 0.50
CA ALA A 112 13.22 -7.01 -0.26
C ALA A 112 12.96 -8.40 -0.83
N ASP A 113 11.69 -8.75 -0.94
CA ASP A 113 11.26 -9.88 -1.75
C ASP A 113 10.97 -9.42 -3.18
N VAL A 114 11.74 -9.92 -4.13
CA VAL A 114 11.57 -9.65 -5.56
C VAL A 114 10.86 -10.83 -6.18
N SER A 115 9.77 -10.57 -6.91
CA SER A 115 9.05 -11.58 -7.69
C SER A 115 9.49 -11.56 -9.15
N GLY A 116 9.56 -12.72 -9.80
CA GLY A 116 9.81 -12.83 -11.25
C GLY A 116 11.28 -12.70 -11.63
N GLU A 117 11.52 -12.47 -12.92
CA GLU A 117 12.87 -12.37 -13.49
C GLU A 117 13.25 -10.90 -13.71
N MET A 118 14.31 -10.41 -13.03
CA MET A 118 14.82 -9.05 -13.21
C MET A 118 16.19 -9.05 -13.88
N PRO A 119 16.36 -8.38 -15.03
CA PRO A 119 17.68 -8.14 -15.57
C PRO A 119 18.49 -7.24 -14.63
N LEU A 120 19.78 -7.57 -14.47
CA LEU A 120 20.72 -6.80 -13.66
C LEU A 120 21.58 -5.88 -14.53
N TYR A 121 21.80 -4.68 -14.03
CA TYR A 121 22.46 -3.57 -14.70
C TYR A 121 23.62 -3.02 -13.86
N ASN A 122 24.66 -2.50 -14.52
CA ASN A 122 25.78 -1.83 -13.85
C ASN A 122 25.44 -0.42 -13.37
N GLU A 123 24.47 0.22 -14.03
CA GLU A 123 23.98 1.57 -13.78
C GLU A 123 22.45 1.55 -13.75
N PRO A 124 21.77 2.58 -13.23
CA PRO A 124 20.31 2.64 -13.31
C PRO A 124 19.82 2.54 -14.76
N GLU A 125 19.16 1.41 -15.09
CA GLU A 125 18.64 1.05 -16.43
C GLU A 125 19.66 0.86 -17.57
N TYR A 126 20.97 0.96 -17.30
CA TYR A 126 22.03 0.83 -18.32
C TYR A 126 23.11 -0.18 -17.98
N GLY A 127 23.81 -0.64 -19.03
CA GLY A 127 24.89 -1.60 -18.87
C GLY A 127 24.37 -2.95 -18.40
N TYR A 128 23.41 -3.52 -19.13
CA TYR A 128 22.90 -4.87 -18.88
C TYR A 128 24.06 -5.86 -18.78
N THR A 129 24.08 -6.61 -17.68
CA THR A 129 25.20 -7.47 -17.33
C THR A 129 25.13 -8.86 -17.97
N GLY A 130 24.02 -9.20 -18.62
CA GLY A 130 23.75 -10.58 -19.05
C GLY A 130 23.20 -11.49 -17.94
N ALA A 131 23.12 -10.98 -16.70
CA ALA A 131 22.60 -11.71 -15.56
C ALA A 131 21.17 -11.26 -15.22
N THR A 132 20.40 -12.19 -14.67
CA THR A 132 19.02 -12.00 -14.25
C THR A 132 18.83 -12.62 -12.88
N ILE A 133 18.25 -11.90 -11.92
CA ILE A 133 17.77 -12.48 -10.67
C ILE A 133 16.37 -13.06 -10.88
N THR A 134 16.10 -14.22 -10.31
CA THR A 134 14.74 -14.79 -10.24
C THR A 134 14.11 -14.49 -8.88
N SER A 135 12.86 -14.92 -8.67
CA SER A 135 12.12 -14.72 -7.42
C SER A 135 12.94 -15.09 -6.17
N GLN A 136 13.37 -14.11 -5.38
CA GLN A 136 14.21 -14.33 -4.21
C GLN A 136 14.20 -13.13 -3.26
N ILE A 137 14.73 -13.34 -2.06
CA ILE A 137 15.01 -12.28 -1.10
C ILE A 137 16.39 -11.70 -1.41
N VAL A 138 16.46 -10.38 -1.60
CA VAL A 138 17.69 -9.66 -1.91
C VAL A 138 17.96 -8.60 -0.86
N HIS A 139 19.25 -8.36 -0.58
CA HIS A 139 19.67 -7.25 0.26
C HIS A 139 19.70 -5.97 -0.59
N MET A 140 18.89 -4.97 -0.21
CA MET A 140 18.83 -3.67 -0.87
C MET A 140 19.79 -2.69 -0.23
N LYS A 141 20.60 -2.03 -1.07
CA LYS A 141 21.56 -1.01 -0.66
C LYS A 141 21.08 0.41 -0.94
N GLY A 142 20.07 0.55 -1.79
CA GLY A 142 19.46 1.85 -2.05
C GLY A 142 18.40 1.81 -3.15
N ILE A 143 17.65 2.90 -3.23
CA ILE A 143 16.63 3.11 -4.26
C ILE A 143 16.95 4.43 -4.95
N PHE A 144 17.11 4.38 -6.27
CA PHE A 144 17.31 5.56 -7.10
C PHE A 144 15.96 6.02 -7.65
N TYR A 145 15.53 7.20 -7.21
CA TYR A 145 14.30 7.82 -7.64
C TYR A 145 14.56 8.84 -8.73
N ARG A 146 13.66 8.86 -9.72
CA ARG A 146 13.73 9.77 -10.86
C ARG A 146 12.36 10.41 -11.09
N PRO A 147 12.33 11.67 -11.52
CA PRO A 147 11.10 12.31 -11.95
C PRO A 147 10.41 11.50 -13.06
N MET A 148 9.13 11.17 -12.87
CA MET A 148 8.28 10.50 -13.86
C MET A 148 8.67 9.07 -14.28
N GLN A 149 9.63 8.43 -13.61
CA GLN A 149 10.03 7.06 -13.91
C GLN A 149 9.85 6.15 -12.70
N MET A 150 9.83 4.84 -12.96
CA MET A 150 9.87 3.86 -11.88
C MET A 150 11.21 3.94 -11.13
N PRO A 151 11.21 3.73 -9.81
CA PRO A 151 12.44 3.65 -9.05
C PRO A 151 13.29 2.46 -9.52
N THR A 152 14.61 2.62 -9.42
CA THR A 152 15.57 1.54 -9.70
C THR A 152 16.25 1.14 -8.40
N TYR A 153 16.38 -0.16 -8.16
CA TYR A 153 16.85 -0.71 -6.89
C TYR A 153 18.29 -1.16 -7.04
N LEU A 154 19.16 -0.68 -6.13
CA LEU A 154 20.52 -1.19 -5.97
C LEU A 154 20.49 -2.34 -4.98
N VAL A 155 20.94 -3.51 -5.43
CA VAL A 155 20.94 -4.73 -4.62
C VAL A 155 22.29 -5.42 -4.63
N GLU A 156 22.59 -6.12 -3.54
CA GLU A 156 23.71 -7.03 -3.48
C GLU A 156 23.36 -8.32 -4.24
N SER A 157 24.17 -8.65 -5.25
CA SER A 157 24.01 -9.87 -6.06
C SER A 157 25.31 -10.70 -6.07
N TRP A 158 25.25 -11.92 -6.60
CA TRP A 158 26.43 -12.78 -6.72
C TRP A 158 27.50 -12.25 -7.70
N ILE A 159 27.17 -11.24 -8.52
CA ILE A 159 28.13 -10.51 -9.37
C ILE A 159 28.44 -9.10 -8.82
N GLY A 160 28.27 -8.91 -7.51
CA GLY A 160 28.45 -7.64 -6.81
C GLY A 160 27.19 -6.77 -6.84
N ASP A 161 27.33 -5.50 -6.44
CA ASP A 161 26.21 -4.56 -6.43
C ASP A 161 25.70 -4.32 -7.86
N LYS A 162 24.38 -4.46 -8.05
CA LYS A 162 23.72 -4.28 -9.34
C LYS A 162 22.38 -3.58 -9.19
N TRP A 163 21.96 -2.95 -10.28
CA TRP A 163 20.70 -2.25 -10.39
C TRP A 163 19.66 -3.12 -11.09
N PHE A 164 18.39 -2.98 -10.71
CA PHE A 164 17.27 -3.43 -11.53
C PHE A 164 16.07 -2.48 -11.41
N THR A 165 15.26 -2.40 -12.47
CA THR A 165 13.98 -1.68 -12.46
C THR A 165 12.84 -2.70 -12.50
N PRO A 166 11.86 -2.63 -11.58
CA PRO A 166 10.82 -3.65 -11.46
C PRO A 166 9.71 -3.49 -12.50
N TYR A 167 10.02 -3.78 -13.77
CA TYR A 167 9.00 -3.78 -14.83
C TYR A 167 8.05 -4.97 -14.68
N ASN A 168 6.76 -4.70 -14.46
CA ASN A 168 5.69 -5.70 -14.34
C ASN A 168 5.90 -6.74 -13.23
N VAL A 169 6.68 -6.38 -12.22
CA VAL A 169 7.01 -7.26 -11.11
C VAL A 169 6.85 -6.55 -9.79
N ARG A 170 6.74 -7.35 -8.74
CA ARG A 170 6.54 -6.87 -7.39
C ARG A 170 7.86 -6.88 -6.65
N VAL A 171 8.08 -5.82 -5.90
CA VAL A 171 9.13 -5.69 -4.89
C VAL A 171 8.40 -5.41 -3.58
N ILE A 172 8.58 -6.29 -2.60
CA ILE A 172 8.07 -6.08 -1.25
C ILE A 172 9.28 -5.67 -0.41
N GLU A 173 9.39 -4.38 -0.10
CA GLU A 173 10.47 -3.84 0.74
C GLU A 173 10.27 -4.23 2.21
N GLY A 174 11.32 -4.13 3.03
CA GLY A 174 11.23 -4.32 4.48
C GLY A 174 10.95 -5.76 4.93
N VAL A 175 11.25 -6.76 4.09
CA VAL A 175 11.14 -8.16 4.50
C VAL A 175 12.29 -8.54 5.44
N ILE A 176 12.05 -9.48 6.34
CA ILE A 176 13.05 -9.96 7.29
C ILE A 176 13.38 -11.41 6.92
N PRO A 177 14.59 -11.73 6.40
CA PRO A 177 15.01 -13.12 6.20
C PRO A 177 14.92 -13.90 7.51
N THR A 178 14.40 -15.12 7.45
CA THR A 178 14.20 -15.95 8.66
C THR A 178 14.23 -17.43 8.30
N GLU A 179 14.37 -18.29 9.32
CA GLU A 179 14.20 -19.75 9.27
C GLU A 179 13.13 -20.22 10.29
N GLU A 180 12.24 -19.31 10.69
CA GLU A 180 11.20 -19.55 11.69
C GLU A 180 10.26 -20.70 11.29
N LYS A 181 9.87 -21.51 12.27
CA LYS A 181 8.81 -22.51 12.14
C LYS A 181 7.47 -21.86 12.39
N VAL A 182 6.58 -21.92 11.41
CA VAL A 182 5.26 -21.30 11.47
C VAL A 182 4.22 -22.41 11.48
N ASN A 183 3.58 -22.59 12.63
CA ASN A 183 2.50 -23.55 12.78
C ASN A 183 1.17 -22.91 12.37
N ILE A 184 0.54 -23.41 11.30
CA ILE A 184 -0.81 -23.03 10.92
C ILE A 184 -1.77 -24.13 11.37
N GLU A 185 -2.57 -23.83 12.38
CA GLU A 185 -3.35 -24.84 13.08
C GLU A 185 -4.67 -25.22 12.37
N GLY A 186 -5.14 -24.38 11.44
CA GLY A 186 -6.34 -24.63 10.64
C GLY A 186 -6.09 -24.61 9.14
N GLU A 187 -7.16 -24.75 8.35
CA GLU A 187 -7.08 -24.58 6.90
C GLU A 187 -6.79 -23.11 6.55
N GLY A 188 -5.73 -22.86 5.78
CA GLY A 188 -5.31 -21.52 5.36
C GLY A 188 -5.25 -21.38 3.84
N SER A 189 -4.91 -20.18 3.37
CA SER A 189 -4.68 -19.89 1.95
C SER A 189 -3.24 -19.48 1.68
N PHE A 190 -2.73 -19.85 0.51
CA PHE A 190 -1.51 -19.25 -0.02
C PHE A 190 -1.80 -17.88 -0.64
N PHE A 191 -0.83 -16.99 -0.54
CA PHE A 191 -0.91 -15.64 -1.08
C PHE A 191 0.29 -15.37 -2.00
N ASP A 192 0.04 -14.72 -3.13
CA ASP A 192 1.12 -14.30 -4.04
C ASP A 192 1.89 -13.10 -3.49
N ASN A 193 1.28 -12.35 -2.55
CA ASN A 193 1.84 -11.16 -1.93
C ASN A 193 1.37 -11.07 -0.48
N PRO A 194 2.18 -10.54 0.47
CA PRO A 194 1.75 -10.28 1.83
C PRO A 194 0.93 -8.99 1.84
N SER A 195 -0.27 -9.06 1.26
CA SER A 195 -1.23 -7.97 1.22
C SER A 195 -2.41 -8.32 2.09
N ASN A 196 -2.76 -7.42 3.00
CA ASN A 196 -4.01 -7.46 3.72
C ASN A 196 -5.15 -6.77 2.96
N GLN A 197 -4.96 -6.38 1.70
CA GLN A 197 -6.03 -5.71 0.99
C GLN A 197 -7.16 -6.69 0.68
N PRO A 198 -8.42 -6.37 1.07
CA PRO A 198 -9.58 -7.23 0.86
C PRO A 198 -9.95 -7.39 -0.63
N LEU A 199 -9.30 -6.64 -1.53
CA LEU A 199 -9.59 -6.60 -2.97
C LEU A 199 -8.73 -7.55 -3.80
N PHE A 200 -7.67 -8.14 -3.26
CA PHE A 200 -6.94 -9.17 -4.00
C PHE A 200 -7.71 -10.48 -3.88
N LYS A 201 -8.12 -11.03 -5.02
CA LYS A 201 -8.63 -12.40 -5.10
C LYS A 201 -7.60 -13.31 -4.42
N TYR A 202 -7.99 -13.87 -3.29
CA TYR A 202 -7.26 -14.95 -2.63
C TYR A 202 -6.85 -15.96 -3.69
N ASN A 203 -5.60 -16.40 -3.67
CA ASN A 203 -5.22 -17.51 -4.51
C ASN A 203 -6.14 -18.68 -4.12
N THR A 204 -6.72 -19.38 -5.10
CA THR A 204 -7.69 -20.45 -4.82
C THR A 204 -7.06 -21.68 -4.17
N LEU A 205 -5.73 -21.65 -3.97
CA LEU A 205 -4.97 -22.73 -3.36
C LEU A 205 -5.02 -22.60 -1.84
N THR A 206 -5.82 -23.46 -1.22
CA THR A 206 -5.84 -23.65 0.23
C THR A 206 -4.86 -24.74 0.66
N PHE A 207 -4.54 -24.77 1.94
CA PHE A 207 -3.72 -25.81 2.55
C PHE A 207 -4.30 -26.26 3.90
N LYS A 208 -4.08 -27.53 4.24
CA LYS A 208 -4.48 -28.13 5.52
C LYS A 208 -3.54 -27.71 6.65
N PRO A 209 -3.97 -27.85 7.93
CA PRO A 209 -3.11 -27.59 9.09
C PRO A 209 -1.74 -28.25 8.95
N GLN A 210 -0.68 -27.46 9.08
CA GLN A 210 0.69 -27.93 8.96
C GLN A 210 1.69 -26.91 9.52
N GLU A 211 2.92 -27.38 9.73
CA GLU A 211 4.06 -26.53 10.05
C GLU A 211 4.84 -26.19 8.77
N PHE A 212 5.13 -24.91 8.58
CA PHE A 212 6.03 -24.43 7.53
C PHE A 212 7.38 -24.00 8.09
N THR A 213 8.41 -24.06 7.25
CA THR A 213 9.67 -23.33 7.50
C THR A 213 9.66 -22.08 6.64
N ALA A 214 9.61 -20.92 7.27
CA ALA A 214 9.63 -19.64 6.59
C ALA A 214 11.03 -19.33 6.07
N THR A 215 11.12 -18.64 4.93
CA THR A 215 12.37 -18.08 4.37
C THR A 215 12.45 -16.56 4.56
N ALA A 216 11.30 -15.91 4.77
CA ALA A 216 11.20 -14.48 5.08
C ALA A 216 9.90 -14.19 5.83
N ARG A 217 9.85 -13.06 6.53
CA ARG A 217 8.67 -12.54 7.21
C ARG A 217 8.40 -11.09 6.79
N TYR A 218 7.13 -10.74 6.65
CA TYR A 218 6.65 -9.36 6.43
C TYR A 218 5.35 -9.17 7.22
N GLY A 219 5.43 -8.43 8.34
CA GLY A 219 4.33 -8.38 9.32
C GLY A 219 3.95 -9.79 9.79
N ASP A 220 2.65 -10.12 9.71
CA ASP A 220 2.08 -11.43 10.05
C ASP A 220 2.14 -12.45 8.91
N PHE A 221 2.79 -12.11 7.79
CA PHE A 221 2.98 -13.01 6.67
C PHE A 221 4.37 -13.64 6.69
N TYR A 222 4.40 -14.89 6.28
CA TYR A 222 5.59 -15.71 6.21
C TYR A 222 5.73 -16.25 4.80
N LYS A 223 6.86 -15.97 4.16
CA LYS A 223 7.18 -16.54 2.86
C LYS A 223 7.65 -17.97 3.07
N VAL A 224 7.01 -18.92 2.42
CA VAL A 224 7.28 -20.35 2.53
C VAL A 224 7.46 -20.96 1.14
N LYS A 225 8.08 -22.13 1.10
CA LYS A 225 8.15 -22.95 -0.11
C LYS A 225 7.08 -24.03 -0.04
N THR A 226 6.22 -24.10 -1.05
CA THR A 226 5.17 -25.12 -1.17
C THR A 226 5.77 -26.49 -1.51
N GLU A 227 4.97 -27.55 -1.39
CA GLU A 227 5.37 -28.90 -1.80
C GLU A 227 5.75 -29.00 -3.29
N THR A 228 5.16 -28.13 -4.14
CA THR A 228 5.48 -28.03 -5.58
C THR A 228 6.77 -27.26 -5.84
N GLY A 229 7.40 -26.72 -4.79
CA GLY A 229 8.61 -25.91 -4.86
C GLY A 229 8.37 -24.45 -5.22
N GLN A 230 7.12 -24.01 -5.38
CA GLN A 230 6.76 -22.61 -5.59
C GLN A 230 6.90 -21.83 -4.28
N HIS A 231 7.16 -20.53 -4.37
CA HIS A 231 7.15 -19.66 -3.20
C HIS A 231 5.77 -19.00 -3.06
N ALA A 232 5.29 -18.94 -1.83
CA ALA A 232 4.03 -18.27 -1.50
C ALA A 232 4.12 -17.65 -0.10
N TRP A 233 3.25 -16.71 0.19
CA TRP A 233 3.06 -16.15 1.51
C TRP A 233 1.93 -16.89 2.23
N VAL A 234 2.09 -17.14 3.52
CA VAL A 234 1.06 -17.69 4.40
C VAL A 234 0.96 -16.83 5.65
N SER A 235 -0.16 -16.88 6.34
CA SER A 235 -0.33 -16.16 7.60
C SER A 235 -1.25 -16.93 8.53
N PRO A 236 -0.87 -17.14 9.81
CA PRO A 236 -1.76 -17.74 10.81
C PRO A 236 -3.09 -16.98 10.93
N ARG A 237 -3.06 -15.66 10.73
CA ARG A 237 -4.24 -14.78 10.77
C ARG A 237 -5.27 -15.15 9.71
N PHE A 238 -4.83 -15.56 8.53
CA PHE A 238 -5.70 -15.96 7.40
C PHE A 238 -5.83 -17.48 7.33
N SER A 239 -6.16 -18.09 8.47
CA SER A 239 -6.48 -19.49 8.59
C SER A 239 -7.73 -19.70 9.44
N GLN A 240 -8.40 -20.84 9.24
CA GLN A 240 -9.48 -21.27 10.12
C GLN A 240 -8.91 -21.51 11.52
N PRO A 241 -9.69 -21.30 12.59
CA PRO A 241 -9.26 -21.64 13.94
C PRO A 241 -9.16 -23.16 14.08
N ALA A 242 -8.09 -23.64 14.74
CA ALA A 242 -7.86 -25.07 14.97
C ALA A 242 -8.98 -25.74 15.75
N VAL A 243 -9.48 -25.01 16.75
CA VAL A 243 -10.52 -25.45 17.67
C VAL A 243 -11.66 -24.45 17.61
N THR A 244 -12.84 -24.96 17.32
CA THR A 244 -14.09 -24.22 17.44
C THR A 244 -14.99 -24.93 18.43
N THR A 245 -15.86 -24.18 19.10
CA THR A 245 -16.92 -24.74 19.92
C THR A 245 -18.15 -24.92 19.02
N PRO A 246 -18.64 -26.15 18.78
CA PRO A 246 -19.87 -26.36 18.04
C PRO A 246 -21.04 -25.65 18.74
N VAL A 247 -21.88 -24.98 17.95
CA VAL A 247 -23.11 -24.36 18.43
C VAL A 247 -24.23 -24.62 17.45
N SER A 248 -25.47 -24.41 17.89
CA SER A 248 -26.64 -24.41 17.02
C SER A 248 -27.55 -23.29 17.52
N GLU A 249 -27.27 -22.08 17.04
CA GLU A 249 -27.85 -20.84 17.54
C GLU A 249 -28.33 -19.99 16.35
N ASP A 250 -29.54 -19.45 16.46
CA ASP A 250 -30.05 -18.46 15.50
C ASP A 250 -29.61 -17.06 15.93
N ILE A 251 -29.00 -16.33 15.02
CA ILE A 251 -28.49 -14.98 15.23
C ILE A 251 -29.30 -14.02 14.37
N VAL A 252 -30.02 -13.11 15.03
CA VAL A 252 -30.80 -12.06 14.36
C VAL A 252 -29.87 -10.89 14.02
N LEU A 253 -29.65 -10.67 12.73
CA LEU A 253 -28.97 -9.50 12.18
C LEU A 253 -30.02 -8.43 11.91
N THR A 254 -29.98 -7.33 12.67
CA THR A 254 -30.96 -6.23 12.55
C THR A 254 -30.57 -5.20 11.49
N GLU A 255 -29.32 -5.26 11.01
CA GLU A 255 -28.77 -4.36 10.00
C GLU A 255 -27.82 -5.10 9.05
N LYS A 256 -27.30 -4.36 8.07
CA LYS A 256 -26.34 -4.87 7.11
C LYS A 256 -25.03 -5.25 7.82
N THR A 257 -24.71 -6.54 7.90
CA THR A 257 -23.60 -7.08 8.71
C THR A 257 -22.48 -7.62 7.81
N ALA A 258 -21.24 -7.23 8.04
CA ALA A 258 -20.09 -7.78 7.32
C ALA A 258 -19.85 -9.27 7.64
N ILE A 259 -19.55 -10.07 6.61
CA ILE A 259 -19.07 -11.46 6.75
C ILE A 259 -17.62 -11.60 6.27
N TYR A 260 -16.91 -12.55 6.85
CA TYR A 260 -15.47 -12.74 6.70
C TYR A 260 -15.11 -14.19 6.35
N SER A 261 -14.07 -14.44 5.55
CA SER A 261 -13.63 -15.82 5.22
C SER A 261 -12.88 -16.49 6.37
N TYR A 262 -12.23 -15.70 7.21
CA TYR A 262 -11.54 -16.12 8.42
C TYR A 262 -12.06 -15.31 9.61
N PRO A 263 -11.85 -15.74 10.87
CA PRO A 263 -12.23 -14.96 12.04
C PRO A 263 -11.25 -13.79 12.28
N ASN A 264 -11.04 -12.98 11.23
CA ASN A 264 -10.27 -11.75 11.24
C ASN A 264 -10.92 -10.73 10.29
N LEU A 265 -10.59 -9.46 10.49
CA LEU A 265 -11.33 -8.33 9.93
C LEU A 265 -10.83 -7.92 8.54
N GLN A 266 -9.62 -8.36 8.20
CA GLN A 266 -8.99 -8.17 6.90
C GLN A 266 -9.57 -9.12 5.86
N SER A 267 -10.20 -10.20 6.31
CA SER A 267 -10.75 -11.24 5.48
C SER A 267 -12.19 -10.99 5.01
N PHE A 268 -12.57 -9.71 4.88
CA PHE A 268 -13.90 -9.31 4.46
C PHE A 268 -14.29 -9.95 3.12
N LEU A 269 -15.52 -10.47 3.05
CA LEU A 269 -16.09 -11.07 1.84
C LEU A 269 -17.17 -10.19 1.24
N ASP A 270 -18.27 -10.05 1.96
CA ASP A 270 -19.47 -9.33 1.52
C ASP A 270 -20.27 -8.91 2.77
N PRO A 271 -21.21 -7.97 2.67
CA PRO A 271 -22.27 -7.80 3.65
C PRO A 271 -23.46 -8.74 3.46
N LEU A 272 -24.01 -9.20 4.58
CA LEU A 272 -25.37 -9.74 4.69
C LEU A 272 -26.37 -8.63 5.01
N ALA A 273 -27.52 -8.62 4.34
CA ALA A 273 -28.65 -7.80 4.77
C ALA A 273 -29.22 -8.29 6.11
N ALA A 274 -30.04 -7.45 6.76
CA ALA A 274 -30.75 -7.81 7.99
C ALA A 274 -31.59 -9.09 7.79
N GLN A 275 -31.29 -10.14 8.55
CA GLN A 275 -31.91 -11.46 8.46
C GLN A 275 -31.56 -12.30 9.69
N THR A 276 -32.17 -13.48 9.84
CA THR A 276 -31.72 -14.46 10.85
C THR A 276 -30.79 -15.47 10.18
N VAL A 277 -29.62 -15.68 10.75
CA VAL A 277 -28.63 -16.66 10.28
C VAL A 277 -28.44 -17.76 11.32
N HIS A 278 -28.16 -18.98 10.87
CA HIS A 278 -27.88 -20.09 11.77
C HIS A 278 -26.37 -20.27 11.94
N ALA A 279 -25.87 -20.15 13.16
CA ALA A 279 -24.48 -20.40 13.49
C ALA A 279 -24.25 -21.87 13.87
N ASN A 280 -23.19 -22.46 13.31
CA ASN A 280 -22.83 -23.87 13.54
C ASN A 280 -21.55 -24.05 14.38
N ALA A 281 -20.79 -23.00 14.58
CA ALA A 281 -19.59 -23.00 15.42
C ALA A 281 -19.30 -21.59 15.94
N LYS A 282 -18.56 -21.52 17.05
CA LYS A 282 -18.00 -20.26 17.55
C LYS A 282 -16.52 -20.39 17.92
N PHE A 283 -15.82 -19.27 17.84
CA PHE A 283 -14.42 -19.12 18.19
C PHE A 283 -14.27 -17.84 19.02
N GLN A 284 -13.51 -17.91 20.11
CA GLN A 284 -13.19 -16.74 20.91
C GLN A 284 -11.77 -16.29 20.57
N ASP A 285 -11.63 -15.06 20.09
CA ASP A 285 -10.31 -14.51 19.77
C ASP A 285 -9.56 -14.06 21.04
N ILE A 286 -8.28 -13.70 20.88
CA ILE A 286 -7.42 -13.28 22.00
C ILE A 286 -7.89 -11.98 22.68
N TRP A 287 -8.91 -11.32 22.14
CA TRP A 287 -9.52 -10.10 22.69
C TRP A 287 -10.95 -10.35 23.18
N GLU A 288 -11.29 -11.61 23.44
CA GLU A 288 -12.58 -12.05 23.95
C GLU A 288 -13.78 -11.78 23.04
N ASN A 289 -13.57 -11.42 21.76
CA ASN A 289 -14.67 -11.32 20.80
C ASN A 289 -15.10 -12.71 20.38
N THR A 290 -16.41 -12.90 20.23
CA THR A 290 -16.98 -14.17 19.78
C THR A 290 -17.25 -14.09 18.29
N TRP A 291 -16.50 -14.87 17.54
CA TRP A 291 -16.73 -15.11 16.12
C TRP A 291 -17.68 -16.30 15.97
N TYR A 292 -18.72 -16.14 15.16
CA TYR A 292 -19.68 -17.19 14.84
C TYR A 292 -19.53 -17.58 13.37
N ARG A 293 -19.38 -18.88 13.13
CA ARG A 293 -19.36 -19.44 11.77
C ARG A 293 -20.78 -19.73 11.31
N ILE A 294 -21.11 -19.23 10.14
CA ILE A 294 -22.40 -19.36 9.47
C ILE A 294 -22.19 -19.90 8.04
N ASN A 295 -23.23 -20.47 7.45
CA ASN A 295 -23.18 -20.93 6.06
C ASN A 295 -23.83 -19.86 5.16
N THR A 296 -23.15 -19.50 4.07
CA THR A 296 -23.59 -18.47 3.12
C THR A 296 -23.54 -19.01 1.69
N TRP A 297 -23.98 -18.20 0.71
CA TRP A 297 -23.86 -18.56 -0.71
C TRP A 297 -22.40 -18.57 -1.21
N LEU A 298 -21.48 -17.99 -0.45
CA LEU A 298 -20.03 -18.00 -0.72
C LEU A 298 -19.31 -19.16 -0.01
N GLY A 299 -20.05 -19.99 0.75
CA GLY A 299 -19.51 -21.02 1.63
C GLY A 299 -19.56 -20.61 3.10
N ASP A 300 -18.74 -21.26 3.92
CA ASP A 300 -18.59 -20.94 5.34
C ASP A 300 -18.02 -19.52 5.48
N ALA A 301 -18.61 -18.75 6.38
CA ALA A 301 -18.16 -17.40 6.69
C ALA A 301 -18.28 -17.13 8.20
N TRP A 302 -17.61 -16.07 8.65
CA TRP A 302 -17.57 -15.64 10.03
C TRP A 302 -18.27 -14.30 10.20
N ILE A 303 -19.02 -14.16 11.29
CA ILE A 303 -19.53 -12.87 11.80
C ILE A 303 -19.00 -12.65 13.21
N ILE A 304 -18.74 -11.40 13.58
CA ILE A 304 -18.20 -11.04 14.90
C ILE A 304 -19.30 -10.48 15.80
N ARG A 305 -19.31 -10.90 17.08
CA ARG A 305 -20.21 -10.43 18.12
C ARG A 305 -19.43 -10.15 19.41
N ASN A 306 -19.81 -9.09 20.13
CA ASN A 306 -19.34 -8.83 21.50
C ASN A 306 -20.52 -8.79 22.48
N ASN A 307 -20.22 -8.50 23.75
CA ASN A 307 -21.22 -8.38 24.83
C ASN A 307 -22.30 -7.32 24.57
N SER A 308 -22.09 -6.40 23.61
CA SER A 308 -23.04 -5.35 23.24
C SER A 308 -23.87 -5.69 22.00
N GLY A 309 -23.60 -6.81 21.31
CA GLY A 309 -24.29 -7.19 20.08
C GLY A 309 -23.36 -7.57 18.94
N VAL A 310 -23.90 -7.66 17.72
CA VAL A 310 -23.10 -7.89 16.50
C VAL A 310 -22.30 -6.62 16.22
N ILE A 311 -20.98 -6.74 16.00
CA ILE A 311 -20.14 -5.60 15.68
C ILE A 311 -20.12 -5.41 14.17
N ASN A 312 -20.43 -4.20 13.72
CA ASN A 312 -20.21 -3.78 12.35
C ASN A 312 -19.07 -2.75 12.33
N PRO A 313 -17.83 -3.16 12.02
CA PRO A 313 -16.73 -2.22 12.01
C PRO A 313 -16.96 -1.11 11.00
N SER A 314 -16.89 0.13 11.47
CA SER A 314 -16.91 1.29 10.58
C SER A 314 -15.58 1.36 9.83
N THR A 315 -15.62 1.25 8.50
CA THR A 315 -14.50 1.64 7.64
C THR A 315 -14.57 3.15 7.42
N HIS A 316 -13.54 3.87 7.85
CA HIS A 316 -13.37 5.28 7.48
C HIS A 316 -12.15 5.44 6.60
N ILE A 317 -12.39 5.97 5.39
CA ILE A 317 -11.36 6.34 4.42
C ILE A 317 -10.98 7.79 4.74
N ALA A 318 -9.70 8.07 4.94
CA ALA A 318 -9.24 9.46 5.04
C ALA A 318 -9.53 10.14 3.70
N ALA A 319 -10.23 11.28 3.70
CA ALA A 319 -10.84 11.85 2.49
C ALA A 319 -9.85 12.20 1.36
N ASP A 320 -8.55 12.25 1.66
CA ASP A 320 -7.53 12.83 0.80
C ASP A 320 -6.39 11.86 0.48
N LEU A 321 -6.39 10.66 1.08
CA LEU A 321 -5.29 9.70 1.01
C LEU A 321 -5.89 8.28 1.01
N ASP A 322 -5.44 7.39 0.11
CA ASP A 322 -5.95 6.02 -0.10
C ASP A 322 -5.84 5.06 1.13
N GLY A 323 -5.60 5.59 2.32
CA GLY A 323 -5.57 4.85 3.58
C GLY A 323 -6.91 4.84 4.31
N TYR A 324 -7.18 3.73 4.97
CA TYR A 324 -8.32 3.60 5.86
C TYR A 324 -7.93 2.90 7.16
N ILE A 325 -8.63 3.23 8.23
CA ILE A 325 -8.50 2.52 9.49
C ILE A 325 -9.80 1.80 9.82
N GLN A 326 -9.67 0.64 10.45
CA GLN A 326 -10.80 -0.07 11.06
C GLN A 326 -10.62 -0.04 12.58
N ILE A 327 -11.64 0.44 13.30
CA ILE A 327 -11.59 0.55 14.76
C ILE A 327 -12.62 -0.37 15.40
N PHE A 328 -12.20 -1.08 16.45
CA PHE A 328 -13.01 -1.95 17.31
C PHE A 328 -12.97 -1.44 18.74
N PRO A 329 -13.83 -0.48 19.08
CA PRO A 329 -13.97 -0.03 20.45
C PRO A 329 -14.63 -1.13 21.29
N VAL A 330 -14.05 -1.36 22.47
CA VAL A 330 -14.58 -2.17 23.55
C VAL A 330 -14.78 -1.25 24.75
N VAL A 331 -16.01 -1.16 25.24
CA VAL A 331 -16.26 -0.47 26.51
C VAL A 331 -15.74 -1.35 27.63
N ILE A 332 -14.71 -0.87 28.34
CA ILE A 332 -14.23 -1.56 29.54
C ILE A 332 -15.28 -1.34 30.63
N ALA A 333 -15.85 -2.43 31.14
CA ALA A 333 -16.78 -2.39 32.26
C ALA A 333 -16.10 -1.72 33.47
N GLY A 334 -16.69 -0.63 33.98
CA GLY A 334 -16.21 0.07 35.19
C GLY A 334 -15.60 1.46 34.97
N SER A 335 -15.35 1.89 33.73
CA SER A 335 -14.96 3.28 33.41
C SER A 335 -16.01 3.96 32.55
N SER A 336 -16.76 4.91 33.09
CA SER A 336 -17.85 5.61 32.37
C SER A 336 -17.38 6.55 31.25
N HIS A 337 -16.07 6.65 30.99
CA HIS A 337 -15.49 7.60 30.04
C HIS A 337 -14.35 7.01 29.21
N THR A 338 -13.87 5.79 29.50
CA THR A 338 -12.70 5.23 28.82
C THR A 338 -13.14 4.12 27.90
N VAL A 339 -12.82 4.28 26.61
CA VAL A 339 -13.02 3.26 25.58
C VAL A 339 -11.65 2.79 25.14
N SER A 340 -11.40 1.50 25.25
CA SER A 340 -10.19 0.89 24.70
C SER A 340 -10.57 0.04 23.51
N GLY A 341 -9.67 -0.14 22.55
CA GLY A 341 -10.01 -0.89 21.37
C GLY A 341 -8.82 -1.21 20.51
N ARG A 342 -9.10 -1.69 19.30
CA ARG A 342 -8.09 -1.94 18.28
C ARG A 342 -8.27 -1.01 17.11
N LEU A 343 -7.17 -0.45 16.64
CA LEU A 343 -7.09 0.28 15.40
C LEU A 343 -6.22 -0.55 14.46
N TYR A 344 -6.80 -0.95 13.34
CA TYR A 344 -6.08 -1.57 12.26
C TYR A 344 -5.77 -0.53 11.20
N VAL A 345 -4.50 -0.35 10.86
CA VAL A 345 -4.08 0.56 9.78
C VAL A 345 -3.97 -0.18 8.47
N ALA A 346 -5.01 -0.03 7.65
CA ALA A 346 -5.02 -0.56 6.30
C ALA A 346 -4.51 0.50 5.32
N ASN A 347 -3.39 0.20 4.65
CA ASN A 347 -2.84 1.01 3.57
C ASN A 347 -2.40 2.42 4.03
N MET A 348 -1.16 2.58 4.51
CA MET A 348 -0.63 3.93 4.67
C MET A 348 -0.23 4.52 3.32
N PRO A 349 -0.32 5.85 3.14
CA PRO A 349 0.16 6.51 1.93
C PRO A 349 1.64 6.18 1.74
N GLN A 350 1.98 5.43 0.69
CA GLN A 350 3.32 4.85 0.50
C GLN A 350 4.42 5.88 0.24
N TYR A 351 4.06 7.15 0.05
CA TYR A 351 4.97 8.20 -0.39
C TYR A 351 5.49 9.10 0.73
N ILE A 352 5.05 8.90 1.97
CA ILE A 352 5.42 9.76 3.10
C ILE A 352 5.60 8.88 4.34
N ASP A 353 6.67 9.09 5.09
CA ASP A 353 7.00 8.40 6.36
C ASP A 353 6.00 8.72 7.48
N TYR A 354 4.70 8.57 7.22
CA TYR A 354 3.68 8.68 8.23
C TYR A 354 3.85 7.54 9.21
N ASN A 355 4.12 7.88 10.47
CA ASN A 355 4.25 6.90 11.54
C ASN A 355 3.22 7.14 12.64
N ASP A 356 2.47 8.24 12.63
CA ASP A 356 1.52 8.54 13.69
C ASP A 356 0.10 8.69 13.13
N VAL A 357 -0.91 8.27 13.90
CA VAL A 357 -2.33 8.36 13.52
C VAL A 357 -3.11 9.09 14.61
N SER A 358 -3.88 10.10 14.23
CA SER A 358 -4.94 10.66 15.09
C SER A 358 -6.32 10.40 14.51
N PHE A 359 -7.33 10.31 15.38
CA PHE A 359 -8.72 10.11 15.00
C PHE A 359 -9.65 10.57 16.11
N THR A 360 -10.89 10.92 15.76
CA THR A 360 -11.96 11.15 16.74
C THR A 360 -12.82 9.89 16.85
N LEU A 361 -12.98 9.36 18.06
CA LEU A 361 -13.95 8.30 18.35
C LEU A 361 -15.27 8.93 18.81
N GLN A 362 -16.36 8.59 18.15
CA GLN A 362 -17.70 9.08 18.43
C GLN A 362 -18.60 7.94 18.90
N MET A 363 -19.30 8.15 20.01
CA MET A 363 -20.41 7.29 20.42
C MET A 363 -21.67 7.82 19.74
N ILE A 364 -22.43 6.96 19.04
CA ILE A 364 -23.62 7.35 18.29
C ILE A 364 -24.85 6.55 18.74
N ASP A 365 -26.04 7.15 18.66
CA ASP A 365 -27.31 6.44 18.89
C ASP A 365 -27.75 5.63 17.66
N GLU A 366 -28.86 4.90 17.77
CA GLU A 366 -29.45 4.11 16.67
C GLU A 366 -29.84 4.93 15.43
N ARG A 367 -29.97 6.26 15.58
CA ARG A 367 -30.27 7.18 14.48
C ARG A 367 -29.01 7.80 13.89
N GLY A 368 -27.83 7.46 14.41
CA GLY A 368 -26.54 7.99 14.01
C GLY A 368 -26.20 9.36 14.60
N ASN A 369 -26.94 9.85 15.60
CA ASN A 369 -26.63 11.11 16.27
C ASN A 369 -25.43 10.90 17.21
N VAL A 370 -24.49 11.84 17.22
CA VAL A 370 -23.34 11.81 18.12
C VAL A 370 -23.79 12.13 19.55
N LEU A 371 -23.58 11.19 20.46
CA LEU A 371 -23.87 11.29 21.88
C LEU A 371 -22.68 11.91 22.64
N THR A 372 -21.46 11.49 22.31
CA THR A 372 -20.20 12.04 22.84
C THR A 372 -19.05 11.70 21.91
N SER A 373 -17.90 12.35 22.06
CA SER A 373 -16.67 12.06 21.32
C SER A 373 -15.42 12.18 22.18
N GLY A 374 -14.32 11.64 21.69
CA GLY A 374 -12.99 11.78 22.29
C GLY A 374 -11.90 11.60 21.23
N GLU A 375 -10.76 12.22 21.46
CA GLU A 375 -9.61 12.17 20.55
C GLU A 375 -8.71 10.97 20.89
N GLY A 376 -8.29 10.25 19.84
CA GLY A 376 -7.32 9.18 19.89
C GLY A 376 -6.05 9.56 19.14
N PHE A 377 -4.91 9.16 19.68
CA PHE A 377 -3.60 9.33 19.06
C PHE A 377 -2.78 8.06 19.28
N ILE A 378 -2.16 7.56 18.22
CA ILE A 378 -1.32 6.37 18.24
C ILE A 378 -0.02 6.70 17.50
N PRO A 379 1.12 6.73 18.20
CA PRO A 379 2.40 6.95 17.56
C PRO A 379 3.02 5.66 17.02
N GLY A 380 3.94 5.80 16.07
CA GLY A 380 4.78 4.71 15.55
C GLY A 380 4.06 3.56 14.84
N VAL A 381 2.84 3.79 14.35
CA VAL A 381 2.04 2.84 13.59
C VAL A 381 2.63 2.59 12.21
N ARG A 382 2.71 1.33 11.81
CA ARG A 382 3.14 0.89 10.48
C ARG A 382 1.96 0.36 9.68
N GLN A 383 2.13 0.32 8.37
CA GLN A 383 1.13 -0.30 7.51
C GLN A 383 0.93 -1.75 7.94
N ASN A 384 -0.33 -2.17 8.07
CA ASN A 384 -0.74 -3.48 8.56
C ASN A 384 -0.61 -3.71 10.06
N ASP A 385 -0.25 -2.68 10.85
CA ASP A 385 -0.26 -2.82 12.29
C ASP A 385 -1.68 -2.93 12.82
N GLU A 386 -1.82 -3.75 13.85
CA GLU A 386 -2.99 -3.81 14.71
C GLU A 386 -2.60 -3.28 16.08
N VAL A 387 -3.01 -2.06 16.38
CA VAL A 387 -2.55 -1.33 17.56
C VAL A 387 -3.69 -1.15 18.53
N ALA A 388 -3.43 -1.41 19.81
CA ALA A 388 -4.37 -1.08 20.86
C ALA A 388 -4.44 0.44 21.05
N PHE A 389 -5.64 0.97 21.25
CA PHE A 389 -5.84 2.38 21.61
C PHE A 389 -6.65 2.50 22.88
N THR A 390 -6.55 3.67 23.51
CA THR A 390 -7.46 4.09 24.58
C THR A 390 -7.86 5.53 24.33
N VAL A 391 -9.16 5.79 24.26
CA VAL A 391 -9.76 7.11 24.09
C VAL A 391 -10.59 7.44 25.33
N VAL A 392 -10.47 8.67 25.82
CA VAL A 392 -11.36 9.20 26.84
C VAL A 392 -12.46 9.99 26.13
N LEU A 393 -13.69 9.48 26.20
CA LEU A 393 -14.87 10.19 25.69
C LEU A 393 -15.31 11.26 26.70
N GLY A 394 -16.00 12.29 26.18
CA GLY A 394 -16.79 13.19 27.01
C GLY A 394 -17.86 12.45 27.83
N GLN A 395 -18.52 13.17 28.75
CA GLN A 395 -19.50 12.62 29.68
C GLN A 395 -20.54 11.73 28.98
N MET A 396 -20.59 10.45 29.35
CA MET A 396 -21.57 9.50 28.79
C MET A 396 -22.89 9.60 29.55
N ASP A 397 -24.00 9.72 28.81
CA ASP A 397 -25.33 9.52 29.39
C ASP A 397 -25.56 8.00 29.56
N THR A 398 -25.44 7.53 30.81
CA THR A 398 -25.60 6.11 31.15
C THR A 398 -27.02 5.60 30.97
N SER A 399 -28.00 6.46 30.65
CA SER A 399 -29.37 6.04 30.34
C SER A 399 -29.51 5.47 28.93
N VAL A 400 -28.54 5.68 28.04
CA VAL A 400 -28.52 5.13 26.69
C VAL A 400 -28.00 3.68 26.72
N THR A 401 -28.90 2.72 26.51
CA THR A 401 -28.56 1.29 26.50
C THR A 401 -28.15 0.77 25.13
N ASN A 402 -28.53 1.47 24.06
CA ASN A 402 -28.26 1.08 22.68
C ASN A 402 -27.46 2.20 22.01
N PHE A 403 -26.16 1.94 21.81
CA PHE A 403 -25.26 2.83 21.11
C PHE A 403 -24.30 2.01 20.26
N SER A 404 -23.69 2.65 19.27
CA SER A 404 -22.55 2.12 18.55
C SER A 404 -21.42 3.16 18.54
N PHE A 405 -20.28 2.80 17.98
CA PHE A 405 -19.17 3.71 17.83
C PHE A 405 -18.86 3.94 16.35
N ARG A 406 -18.46 5.16 16.04
CA ARG A 406 -17.98 5.59 14.73
C ARG A 406 -16.65 6.30 14.90
N VAL A 407 -15.77 6.15 13.92
CA VAL A 407 -14.53 6.90 13.81
C VAL A 407 -14.75 8.11 12.91
N SER A 408 -14.12 9.24 13.17
CA SER A 408 -14.09 10.35 12.22
C SER A 408 -12.72 11.02 12.25
N GLU A 409 -12.49 11.96 11.32
CA GLU A 409 -11.34 12.88 11.36
C GLU A 409 -9.98 12.16 11.45
N VAL A 410 -9.83 11.08 10.69
CA VAL A 410 -8.58 10.31 10.65
C VAL A 410 -7.49 11.13 9.95
N GLN A 411 -6.37 11.35 10.62
CA GLN A 411 -5.21 12.04 10.09
C GLN A 411 -3.94 11.22 10.32
N PHE A 412 -3.07 11.18 9.32
CA PHE A 412 -1.75 10.59 9.40
C PHE A 412 -0.72 11.71 9.57
N HIS A 413 0.18 11.57 10.54
CA HIS A 413 1.21 12.56 10.87
C HIS A 413 2.61 12.01 10.62
N ASN A 414 3.47 12.86 10.05
CA ASN A 414 4.88 12.56 9.85
C ASN A 414 5.62 12.95 11.15
N PRO A 415 6.48 12.09 11.72
CA PRO A 415 7.33 12.48 12.84
C PRO A 415 8.30 13.56 12.37
N LEU A 416 7.99 14.82 12.71
CA LEU A 416 8.81 15.99 12.43
C LEU A 416 10.27 15.86 12.88
#